data_AF-A0A1H3KUK3-F1
#
_entry.id   AF-A0A1H3KUK3-F1
#
_cell.length_a   1.000
_cell.length_b   1.000
_cell.length_c   1.000
_cell.angle_alpha   90.00
_cell.angle_beta   90.00
_cell.angle_gamma   90.00
#
_symmetry.space_group_name_H-M   'P 1'
#
loop_
_entity.id
_entity.type
_entity.pdbx_description
1 polymer ?
#
loop_
_entity_poly.entity_id
_entity_poly.type
_entity_poly.pdbx_seq_one_letter_code
_entity_poly.pdbx_strand_id
1 'polypeptide(L)'
;MPITVGQDSARARKTLTLKDTSLAYYSIPEAEARGLGAFSRLPAALKVVLENMLRFEDGKTVTLDDIKAFGDWVQNGGKSTREIAYRAARVLMQDFTGVPAVVDLAAMRDGIKALGGDAQQINPLAPVDLVIDHSVMIDEFGNPRAFQMNVDREYERNMERYQFLKWGQSAFDNFRVVPPGTGICHQVNLEYLSQTIWTDTDQNGAEVAYPDTLVGTDSHTTMVNGLAVLGWGVGGIEAEAAMLGQPISMLIPEVVGFKLTGQMSEGTTATDLVLKVVAMLREKGVVGKFVEFYGEGLDRLPLADRATIANMAPEYGATCAAQAAMKPVSILLKPMPRKMASGAAPIMPPSTQTRSTLT
;
A
#
# COMPACT_ATOMS: atom_id res chain seq x y z
N MET A 1 -15.09 7.79 1.51
CA MET A 1 -15.65 6.49 1.92
C MET A 1 -15.97 6.58 3.40
N PRO A 2 -17.02 5.91 3.90
CA PRO A 2 -17.24 5.88 5.33
C PRO A 2 -16.22 4.93 5.97
N ILE A 3 -15.22 5.45 6.69
CA ILE A 3 -14.40 4.63 7.57
C ILE A 3 -15.24 4.25 8.80
N THR A 4 -15.21 2.99 9.22
CA THR A 4 -15.82 2.60 10.51
C THR A 4 -14.75 2.56 11.58
N VAL A 5 -14.75 3.52 12.50
CA VAL A 5 -13.79 3.59 13.60
C VAL A 5 -14.31 2.91 14.85
N GLY A 6 -13.41 2.55 15.76
CA GLY A 6 -13.69 1.90 17.04
C GLY A 6 -14.32 2.82 18.11
N GLN A 7 -14.41 2.30 19.33
CA GLN A 7 -15.08 2.95 20.47
C GLN A 7 -14.21 3.96 21.25
N ASP A 8 -12.90 4.00 20.98
CA ASP A 8 -11.93 4.91 21.62
C ASP A 8 -11.93 4.85 23.16
N SER A 9 -11.88 3.64 23.73
CA SER A 9 -11.82 3.48 25.20
C SER A 9 -10.60 4.16 25.83
N ALA A 10 -9.53 4.31 25.04
CA ALA A 10 -8.31 5.04 25.39
C ALA A 10 -8.49 6.56 25.50
N ARG A 11 -9.60 7.12 24.98
CA ARG A 11 -9.83 8.56 24.82
C ARG A 11 -8.68 9.26 24.10
N ALA A 12 -8.13 8.56 23.10
CA ALA A 12 -7.00 9.02 22.30
C ALA A 12 -7.47 9.85 21.10
N ARG A 13 -8.77 9.85 20.75
CA ARG A 13 -9.31 10.67 19.67
C ARG A 13 -9.19 12.15 20.01
N LYS A 14 -8.55 12.89 19.12
CA LYS A 14 -8.39 14.35 19.18
C LYS A 14 -8.93 14.97 17.90
N THR A 15 -9.09 16.28 17.94
CA THR A 15 -9.53 17.09 16.81
C THR A 15 -8.46 18.09 16.45
N LEU A 16 -8.06 18.10 15.18
CA LEU A 16 -7.17 19.06 14.57
C LEU A 16 -8.01 20.03 13.74
N THR A 17 -8.03 21.30 14.12
CA THR A 17 -8.72 22.35 13.36
C THR A 17 -7.71 23.04 12.45
N LEU A 18 -7.95 22.96 11.13
CA LEU A 18 -7.15 23.59 10.08
C LEU A 18 -8.04 24.58 9.33
N LYS A 19 -7.92 25.88 9.67
CA LYS A 19 -8.77 26.94 9.09
C LYS A 19 -10.27 26.59 9.23
N ASP A 20 -10.91 26.19 8.14
CA ASP A 20 -12.34 25.88 8.04
C ASP A 20 -12.63 24.36 8.07
N THR A 21 -11.61 23.52 8.18
CA THR A 21 -11.72 22.05 8.21
C THR A 21 -11.38 21.50 9.59
N SER A 22 -12.16 20.53 10.05
CA SER A 22 -11.95 19.85 11.33
C SER A 22 -11.71 18.37 11.08
N LEU A 23 -10.51 17.89 11.40
CA LEU A 23 -10.10 16.51 11.23
C LEU A 23 -9.99 15.83 12.60
N ALA A 24 -10.67 14.71 12.79
CA ALA A 24 -10.41 13.81 13.91
C ALA A 24 -9.16 12.97 13.61
N TYR A 25 -8.40 12.62 14.64
CA TYR A 25 -7.26 11.70 14.54
C TYR A 25 -7.02 11.00 15.89
N TYR A 26 -6.32 9.87 15.87
CA TYR A 26 -6.02 9.09 17.07
C TYR A 26 -4.60 9.40 17.57
N SER A 27 -4.51 10.08 18.71
CA SER A 27 -3.27 10.66 19.24
C SER A 27 -2.50 9.67 20.12
N ILE A 28 -1.34 9.23 19.64
CA ILE A 28 -0.40 8.40 20.43
C ILE A 28 0.08 9.12 21.70
N PRO A 29 0.45 10.41 21.68
CA PRO A 29 0.82 11.11 22.91
C PRO A 29 -0.31 11.19 23.95
N GLU A 30 -1.57 11.33 23.52
CA GLU A 30 -2.71 11.30 24.45
C GLU A 30 -2.87 9.89 25.04
N ALA A 31 -2.78 8.84 24.23
CA ALA A 31 -2.80 7.46 24.70
C ALA A 31 -1.68 7.16 25.73
N GLU A 32 -0.47 7.69 25.50
CA GLU A 32 0.66 7.59 26.44
C GLU A 32 0.40 8.38 27.73
N ALA A 33 -0.13 9.60 27.65
CA ALA A 33 -0.49 10.42 28.82
C ALA A 33 -1.58 9.77 29.69
N ARG A 34 -2.39 8.88 29.11
CA ARG A 34 -3.38 8.06 29.82
C ARG A 34 -2.79 6.82 30.48
N GLY A 35 -1.48 6.60 30.36
CA GLY A 35 -0.77 5.51 31.02
C GLY A 35 -0.88 4.16 30.31
N LEU A 36 -1.20 4.14 29.01
CA LEU A 36 -1.32 2.88 28.25
C LEU A 36 0.03 2.27 27.84
N GLY A 37 1.12 3.05 27.88
CA GLY A 37 2.46 2.56 27.57
C GLY A 37 3.44 3.68 27.23
N ALA A 38 4.74 3.38 27.24
CA ALA A 38 5.81 4.32 26.89
C ALA A 38 5.99 4.48 25.37
N PHE A 39 4.93 4.91 24.68
CA PHE A 39 4.84 4.90 23.21
C PHE A 39 5.80 5.88 22.52
N SER A 40 6.25 6.92 23.20
CA SER A 40 7.28 7.85 22.72
C SER A 40 8.55 7.15 22.25
N ARG A 41 8.91 6.02 22.91
CA ARG A 41 10.09 5.20 22.61
C ARG A 41 9.91 4.22 21.45
N LEU A 42 8.71 4.09 20.90
CA LEU A 42 8.48 3.21 19.76
C LEU A 42 9.16 3.74 18.49
N PRO A 43 9.68 2.82 17.64
CA PRO A 43 10.02 3.12 16.25
C PRO A 43 8.83 3.72 15.49
N ALA A 44 9.11 4.53 14.46
CA ALA A 44 8.09 5.18 13.65
C ALA A 44 7.14 4.16 13.00
N ALA A 45 7.66 3.04 12.50
CA ALA A 45 6.86 1.98 11.90
C ALA A 45 5.82 1.40 12.89
N LEU A 46 6.21 1.18 14.15
CA LEU A 46 5.29 0.68 15.18
C LEU A 46 4.30 1.74 15.65
N LYS A 47 4.64 3.04 15.55
CA LYS A 47 3.68 4.12 15.80
C LYS A 47 2.55 4.12 14.77
N VAL A 48 2.84 3.82 13.50
CA VAL A 48 1.80 3.67 12.46
C VAL A 48 0.87 2.48 12.77
N VAL A 49 1.44 1.34 13.18
CA VAL A 49 0.63 0.17 13.58
C VAL A 49 -0.18 0.47 14.86
N LEU A 50 0.40 1.19 15.83
CA LEU A 50 -0.29 1.59 17.05
C LEU A 50 -1.45 2.55 16.78
N GLU A 51 -1.31 3.51 15.87
CA GLU A 51 -2.42 4.37 15.42
C GLU A 51 -3.57 3.52 14.89
N ASN A 52 -3.26 2.50 14.08
CA ASN A 52 -4.26 1.58 13.55
C ASN A 52 -5.02 0.87 14.68
N MET A 53 -4.31 0.41 15.72
CA MET A 53 -4.93 -0.26 16.86
C MET A 53 -5.81 0.70 17.67
N LEU A 54 -5.35 1.93 17.90
CA LEU A 54 -6.14 2.96 18.59
C LEU A 54 -7.42 3.29 17.82
N ARG A 55 -7.33 3.39 16.49
CA ARG A 55 -8.44 3.75 15.61
C ARG A 55 -9.49 2.64 15.49
N PHE A 56 -9.09 1.38 15.56
CA PHE A 56 -9.99 0.23 15.39
C PHE A 56 -10.31 -0.54 16.68
N GLU A 57 -10.00 0.02 17.86
CA GLU A 57 -10.33 -0.59 19.15
C GLU A 57 -11.85 -0.80 19.28
N ASP A 58 -12.29 -2.05 19.32
CA ASP A 58 -13.71 -2.45 19.31
C ASP A 58 -14.05 -3.47 20.42
N GLY A 59 -13.05 -3.85 21.23
CA GLY A 59 -13.18 -4.85 22.28
C GLY A 59 -13.36 -6.29 21.79
N LYS A 60 -13.32 -6.55 20.48
CA LYS A 60 -13.48 -7.88 19.88
C LYS A 60 -12.28 -8.28 19.04
N THR A 61 -11.98 -7.49 18.01
CA THR A 61 -10.84 -7.71 17.11
C THR A 61 -9.62 -6.96 17.58
N VAL A 62 -9.80 -5.76 18.15
CA VAL A 62 -8.74 -4.98 18.76
C VAL A 62 -9.19 -4.56 20.15
N THR A 63 -8.43 -4.97 21.15
CA THR A 63 -8.68 -4.71 22.57
C THR A 63 -7.69 -3.69 23.13
N LEU A 64 -8.03 -3.10 24.28
CA LEU A 64 -7.10 -2.25 25.02
C LEU A 64 -5.79 -2.97 25.40
N ASP A 65 -5.83 -4.29 25.58
CA ASP A 65 -4.62 -5.04 25.91
C ASP A 65 -3.71 -5.21 24.69
N ASP A 66 -4.25 -5.24 23.47
CA ASP A 66 -3.44 -5.19 22.24
C ASP A 66 -2.68 -3.86 22.13
N ILE A 67 -3.32 -2.76 22.52
CA ILE A 67 -2.70 -1.43 22.56
C ILE A 67 -1.61 -1.36 23.63
N LYS A 68 -1.87 -1.85 24.85
CA LYS A 68 -0.87 -1.89 25.93
C LYS A 68 0.33 -2.77 25.60
N ALA A 69 0.15 -3.81 24.80
CA ALA A 69 1.24 -4.70 24.39
C ALA A 69 2.37 -3.97 23.65
N PHE A 70 2.10 -2.82 23.03
CA PHE A 70 3.17 -1.96 22.48
C PHE A 70 4.01 -1.30 23.57
N GLY A 71 3.41 -0.97 24.72
CA GLY A 71 4.14 -0.53 25.91
C GLY A 71 5.01 -1.64 26.48
N ASP A 72 4.47 -2.86 26.54
CA ASP A 72 5.21 -4.05 26.99
C ASP A 72 6.35 -4.39 26.04
N TRP A 73 6.16 -4.24 24.73
CA TRP A 73 7.22 -4.41 23.72
C TRP A 73 8.44 -3.53 24.02
N VAL A 74 8.22 -2.28 24.48
CA VAL A 74 9.31 -1.37 24.88
C VAL A 74 10.02 -1.87 26.14
N GLN A 75 9.29 -2.40 27.12
CA GLN A 75 9.88 -2.92 28.35
C GLN A 75 10.65 -4.23 28.12
N ASN A 76 10.18 -5.05 27.18
CA ASN A 76 10.75 -6.35 26.83
C ASN A 76 11.89 -6.26 25.80
N GLY A 77 12.48 -5.08 25.63
CA GLY A 77 13.65 -4.89 24.76
C GLY A 77 13.34 -5.07 23.27
N GLY A 78 12.13 -4.71 22.84
CA GLY A 78 11.73 -4.74 21.44
C GLY A 78 11.15 -6.08 20.97
N LYS A 79 10.62 -6.89 21.90
CA LYS A 79 10.07 -8.23 21.63
C LYS A 79 8.66 -8.35 22.17
N SER A 80 7.82 -9.07 21.44
CA SER A 80 6.47 -9.41 21.86
C SER A 80 6.04 -10.74 21.26
N THR A 81 5.21 -11.48 21.99
CA THR A 81 4.48 -12.65 21.49
C THR A 81 2.99 -12.34 21.28
N ARG A 82 2.60 -11.07 21.44
CA ARG A 82 1.22 -10.63 21.23
C ARG A 82 0.92 -10.62 19.74
N GLU A 83 -0.14 -11.33 19.39
CA GLU A 83 -0.77 -11.27 18.07
C GLU A 83 -1.80 -10.13 18.06
N ILE A 84 -1.84 -9.37 16.97
CA ILE A 84 -2.70 -8.20 16.77
C ILE A 84 -3.45 -8.31 15.43
N ALA A 85 -4.61 -7.64 15.37
CA ALA A 85 -5.48 -7.63 14.20
C ALA A 85 -5.33 -6.32 13.41
N TYR A 86 -4.35 -6.26 12.51
CA TYR A 86 -3.99 -5.07 11.74
C TYR A 86 -4.90 -4.87 10.51
N ARG A 87 -5.39 -3.64 10.29
CA ARG A 87 -6.22 -3.29 9.12
C ARG A 87 -5.49 -2.33 8.20
N ALA A 88 -5.09 -2.79 7.01
CA ALA A 88 -4.52 -1.92 5.99
C ALA A 88 -5.52 -0.85 5.52
N ALA A 89 -5.05 0.36 5.19
CA ALA A 89 -5.92 1.41 4.67
C ALA A 89 -6.39 1.11 3.23
N ARG A 90 -5.61 0.36 2.45
CA ARG A 90 -5.92 -0.06 1.07
C ARG A 90 -5.16 -1.33 0.67
N VAL A 91 -5.51 -1.88 -0.48
CA VAL A 91 -4.86 -3.05 -1.09
C VAL A 91 -4.32 -2.69 -2.46
N LEU A 92 -3.10 -3.12 -2.76
CA LEU A 92 -2.47 -2.98 -4.08
C LEU A 92 -2.37 -4.35 -4.76
N MET A 93 -2.79 -4.45 -6.01
CA MET A 93 -2.77 -5.70 -6.77
C MET A 93 -2.04 -5.51 -8.10
N GLN A 94 -1.45 -6.59 -8.59
CA GLN A 94 -0.93 -6.70 -9.95
C GLN A 94 -1.76 -7.71 -10.75
N ASP A 95 -1.66 -7.73 -12.07
CA ASP A 95 -2.63 -8.42 -12.93
C ASP A 95 -2.60 -9.96 -12.86
N PHE A 96 -1.50 -10.61 -12.48
CA PHE A 96 -1.46 -12.07 -12.29
C PHE A 96 -2.18 -12.54 -11.03
N THR A 97 -2.17 -11.75 -9.96
CA THR A 97 -2.88 -12.07 -8.71
C THR A 97 -4.22 -11.35 -8.60
N GLY A 98 -4.41 -10.25 -9.32
CA GLY A 98 -5.65 -9.49 -9.35
C GLY A 98 -6.75 -10.16 -10.17
N VAL A 99 -6.41 -10.83 -11.27
CA VAL A 99 -7.38 -11.63 -12.03
C VAL A 99 -8.04 -12.71 -11.17
N PRO A 100 -7.30 -13.62 -10.49
CA PRO A 100 -7.94 -14.64 -9.65
C PRO A 100 -8.77 -14.02 -8.53
N ALA A 101 -8.31 -12.95 -7.89
CA ALA A 101 -9.11 -12.28 -6.85
C ALA A 101 -10.45 -11.71 -7.36
N VAL A 102 -10.48 -11.13 -8.58
CA VAL A 102 -11.73 -10.66 -9.19
C VAL A 102 -12.62 -11.84 -9.59
N VAL A 103 -12.06 -12.97 -10.00
CA VAL A 103 -12.80 -14.23 -10.21
C VAL A 103 -13.41 -14.71 -8.89
N ASP A 104 -12.66 -14.68 -7.79
CA ASP A 104 -13.14 -15.13 -6.48
C ASP A 104 -14.26 -14.21 -5.95
N LEU A 105 -14.16 -12.90 -6.14
CA LEU A 105 -15.26 -11.97 -5.86
C LEU A 105 -16.51 -12.26 -6.71
N ALA A 106 -16.33 -12.57 -7.99
CA ALA A 106 -17.45 -12.95 -8.87
C ALA A 106 -18.09 -14.27 -8.42
N ALA A 107 -17.28 -15.28 -8.08
CA ALA A 107 -17.75 -16.56 -7.58
C ALA A 107 -18.46 -16.44 -6.23
N MET A 108 -17.96 -15.59 -5.33
CA MET A 108 -18.62 -15.27 -4.06
C MET A 108 -19.99 -14.60 -4.28
N ARG A 109 -20.13 -13.75 -5.29
CA ARG A 109 -21.44 -13.17 -5.67
C ARG A 109 -22.43 -14.22 -6.16
N ASP A 110 -21.97 -15.21 -6.90
CA ASP A 110 -22.83 -16.33 -7.32
C ASP A 110 -23.19 -17.24 -6.13
N GLY A 111 -22.22 -17.50 -5.25
CA GLY A 111 -22.42 -18.27 -4.03
C GLY A 111 -23.44 -17.65 -3.09
N ILE A 112 -23.34 -16.34 -2.80
CA ILE A 112 -24.29 -15.67 -1.90
C ILE A 112 -25.70 -15.62 -2.50
N LYS A 113 -25.84 -15.45 -3.82
CA LYS A 113 -27.14 -15.55 -4.51
C LYS A 113 -27.74 -16.94 -4.42
N ALA A 114 -26.93 -18.00 -4.58
CA ALA A 114 -27.40 -19.37 -4.44
C ALA A 114 -27.92 -19.68 -3.03
N LEU A 115 -27.39 -18.97 -2.01
CA LEU A 115 -27.87 -19.02 -0.62
C LEU A 115 -29.04 -18.06 -0.33
N GLY A 116 -29.56 -17.35 -1.34
CA GLY A 116 -30.68 -16.39 -1.20
C GLY A 116 -30.28 -15.03 -0.63
N GLY A 117 -28.99 -14.72 -0.55
CA GLY A 117 -28.48 -13.42 -0.12
C GLY A 117 -28.29 -12.42 -1.28
N ASP A 118 -27.85 -11.21 -0.93
CA ASP A 118 -27.60 -10.14 -1.89
C ASP A 118 -26.13 -10.11 -2.35
N ALA A 119 -25.91 -10.22 -3.66
CA ALA A 119 -24.57 -10.12 -4.26
C ALA A 119 -23.88 -8.78 -4.04
N GLN A 120 -24.64 -7.70 -3.83
CA GLN A 120 -24.04 -6.39 -3.55
C GLN A 120 -23.31 -6.33 -2.20
N GLN A 121 -23.57 -7.30 -1.30
CA GLN A 121 -22.80 -7.42 -0.06
C GLN A 121 -21.37 -7.90 -0.30
N ILE A 122 -21.10 -8.55 -1.44
CA ILE A 122 -19.76 -8.92 -1.86
C ILE A 122 -19.17 -7.75 -2.64
N ASN A 123 -18.48 -6.89 -1.90
CA ASN A 123 -17.77 -5.75 -2.43
C ASN A 123 -16.52 -5.45 -1.59
N PRO A 124 -15.41 -4.97 -2.19
CA PRO A 124 -14.29 -4.43 -1.43
C PRO A 124 -14.72 -3.33 -0.45
N LEU A 125 -14.40 -3.51 0.83
CA LEU A 125 -14.59 -2.54 1.91
C LEU A 125 -13.41 -1.57 2.05
N ALA A 126 -12.22 -2.00 1.62
CA ALA A 126 -11.05 -1.14 1.47
C ALA A 126 -10.84 -0.75 -0.02
N PRO A 127 -10.25 0.43 -0.31
CA PRO A 127 -9.79 0.75 -1.66
C PRO A 127 -8.85 -0.32 -2.20
N VAL A 128 -9.09 -0.75 -3.43
CA VAL A 128 -8.24 -1.69 -4.17
C VAL A 128 -7.77 -1.04 -5.46
N ASP A 129 -6.45 -0.98 -5.62
CA ASP A 129 -5.81 -0.52 -6.84
C ASP A 129 -5.13 -1.71 -7.53
N LEU A 130 -5.60 -2.06 -8.73
CA LEU A 130 -4.98 -3.09 -9.56
C LEU A 130 -4.20 -2.42 -10.68
N VAL A 131 -2.89 -2.67 -10.75
CA VAL A 131 -2.02 -2.18 -11.84
C VAL A 131 -1.72 -3.32 -12.81
N ILE A 132 -1.94 -3.08 -14.11
CA ILE A 132 -1.59 -4.03 -15.17
C ILE A 132 -0.18 -3.71 -15.65
N ASP A 133 0.79 -4.53 -15.28
CA ASP A 133 2.21 -4.31 -15.61
C ASP A 133 3.02 -5.60 -15.81
N HIS A 134 2.51 -6.77 -15.40
CA HIS A 134 3.22 -8.06 -15.53
C HIS A 134 2.98 -8.76 -16.88
N SER A 135 2.19 -8.14 -17.77
CA SER A 135 1.78 -8.73 -19.05
C SER A 135 2.60 -8.26 -20.26
N VAL A 136 3.29 -7.11 -20.16
CA VAL A 136 4.16 -6.61 -21.25
C VAL A 136 5.37 -7.53 -21.42
N MET A 137 5.65 -7.92 -22.66
CA MET A 137 6.89 -8.60 -23.04
C MET A 137 7.69 -7.72 -24.01
N ILE A 138 9.01 -7.88 -24.00
CA ILE A 138 9.90 -7.19 -24.94
C ILE A 138 9.99 -8.03 -26.23
N ASP A 139 9.04 -7.86 -27.14
CA ASP A 139 9.07 -8.51 -28.46
C ASP A 139 9.92 -7.73 -29.48
N GLU A 140 9.93 -6.40 -29.38
CA GLU A 140 10.82 -5.50 -30.12
C GLU A 140 11.59 -4.57 -29.16
N PHE A 141 12.82 -4.21 -29.54
CA PHE A 141 13.66 -3.27 -28.78
C PHE A 141 14.57 -2.45 -29.71
N GLY A 142 15.15 -1.37 -29.17
CA GLY A 142 16.21 -0.60 -29.83
C GLY A 142 15.77 0.26 -31.02
N ASN A 143 14.47 0.51 -31.19
CA ASN A 143 13.95 1.31 -32.30
C ASN A 143 12.71 2.13 -31.90
N PRO A 144 12.33 3.21 -32.63
CA PRO A 144 11.24 4.11 -32.25
C PRO A 144 9.83 3.48 -32.24
N ARG A 145 9.60 2.37 -32.95
CA ARG A 145 8.29 1.67 -33.00
C ARG A 145 8.14 0.58 -31.94
N ALA A 146 9.22 0.24 -31.23
CA ALA A 146 9.26 -0.86 -30.27
C ALA A 146 8.20 -0.73 -29.16
N PHE A 147 8.02 0.47 -28.60
CA PHE A 147 7.03 0.69 -27.54
C PHE A 147 5.61 0.37 -28.01
N GLN A 148 5.17 0.98 -29.11
CA GLN A 148 3.82 0.76 -29.63
C GLN A 148 3.59 -0.71 -29.98
N MET A 149 4.58 -1.36 -30.61
CA MET A 149 4.44 -2.77 -31.00
C MET A 149 4.37 -3.74 -29.83
N ASN A 150 5.12 -3.48 -28.75
CA ASN A 150 5.05 -4.31 -27.54
C ASN A 150 3.70 -4.14 -26.85
N VAL A 151 3.17 -2.91 -26.77
CA VAL A 151 1.83 -2.65 -26.20
C VAL A 151 0.74 -3.28 -27.06
N ASP A 152 0.79 -3.16 -28.39
CA ASP A 152 -0.21 -3.76 -29.28
C ASP A 152 -0.25 -5.29 -29.13
N ARG A 153 0.93 -5.94 -29.06
CA ARG A 153 1.04 -7.38 -28.83
C ARG A 153 0.55 -7.80 -27.44
N GLU A 154 0.80 -6.99 -26.42
CA GLU A 154 0.26 -7.22 -25.09
C GLU A 154 -1.28 -7.26 -25.11
N TYR A 155 -1.92 -6.28 -25.78
CA TYR A 155 -3.37 -6.24 -25.94
C TYR A 155 -3.90 -7.44 -26.72
N GLU A 156 -3.23 -7.84 -27.81
CA GLU A 156 -3.60 -9.01 -28.61
C GLU A 156 -3.63 -10.28 -27.75
N ARG A 157 -2.60 -10.47 -26.90
CA ARG A 157 -2.43 -11.69 -26.08
C ARG A 157 -3.35 -11.73 -24.85
N ASN A 158 -3.70 -10.57 -24.28
CA ASN A 158 -4.36 -10.49 -22.98
C ASN A 158 -5.77 -9.86 -23.03
N MET A 159 -6.35 -9.73 -24.22
CA MET A 159 -7.65 -9.07 -24.42
C MET A 159 -8.74 -9.56 -23.46
N GLU A 160 -8.88 -10.88 -23.28
CA GLU A 160 -9.89 -11.47 -22.39
C GLU A 160 -9.67 -11.06 -20.93
N ARG A 161 -8.42 -11.13 -20.45
CA ARG A 161 -8.06 -10.71 -19.08
C ARG A 161 -8.38 -9.23 -18.86
N TYR A 162 -8.09 -8.37 -19.83
CA TYR A 162 -8.35 -6.93 -19.69
C TYR A 162 -9.83 -6.59 -19.77
N GLN A 163 -10.60 -7.29 -20.61
CA GLN A 163 -12.06 -7.16 -20.63
C GLN A 163 -12.65 -7.58 -19.28
N PHE A 164 -12.15 -8.67 -18.69
CA PHE A 164 -12.58 -9.15 -17.38
C PHE A 164 -12.24 -8.15 -16.26
N LEU A 165 -11.02 -7.61 -16.21
CA LEU A 165 -10.64 -6.60 -15.23
C LEU A 165 -11.41 -5.29 -15.39
N LYS A 166 -11.70 -4.88 -16.63
CA LYS A 166 -12.54 -3.71 -16.93
C LYS A 166 -13.98 -3.90 -16.49
N TRP A 167 -14.52 -5.12 -16.64
CA TRP A 167 -15.80 -5.48 -16.03
C TRP A 167 -15.72 -5.36 -14.50
N GLY A 168 -14.67 -5.90 -13.88
CA GLY A 168 -14.45 -5.82 -12.43
C GLY A 168 -14.48 -4.38 -11.90
N GLN A 169 -13.77 -3.45 -12.57
CA GLN A 169 -13.81 -2.02 -12.24
C GLN A 169 -15.22 -1.41 -12.29
N SER A 170 -16.09 -1.90 -13.16
CA SER A 170 -17.46 -1.40 -13.28
C SER A 170 -18.44 -2.12 -12.33
N ALA A 171 -18.08 -3.32 -11.89
CA ALA A 171 -18.95 -4.21 -11.11
C ALA A 171 -18.73 -4.07 -9.59
N PHE A 172 -17.58 -3.58 -9.15
CA PHE A 172 -17.22 -3.43 -7.74
C PHE A 172 -16.95 -1.96 -7.41
N ASP A 173 -17.53 -1.49 -6.31
CA ASP A 173 -17.14 -0.20 -5.73
C ASP A 173 -15.75 -0.31 -5.09
N ASN A 174 -15.05 0.82 -4.99
CA ASN A 174 -13.71 0.92 -4.43
C ASN A 174 -12.64 0.11 -5.17
N PHE A 175 -12.90 -0.33 -6.41
CA PHE A 175 -11.97 -1.06 -7.24
C PHE A 175 -11.53 -0.22 -8.45
N ARG A 176 -10.24 0.06 -8.56
CA ARG A 176 -9.65 0.85 -9.65
C ARG A 176 -8.62 0.02 -10.40
N VAL A 177 -8.69 0.03 -11.72
CA VAL A 177 -7.72 -0.61 -12.61
C VAL A 177 -6.88 0.46 -13.32
N VAL A 178 -5.56 0.37 -13.19
CA VAL A 178 -4.60 1.15 -13.95
C VAL A 178 -4.25 0.36 -15.23
N PRO A 179 -4.49 0.93 -16.42
CA PRO A 179 -4.32 0.22 -17.68
C PRO A 179 -2.85 -0.07 -18.02
N PRO A 180 -2.58 -1.04 -18.91
CA PRO A 180 -1.23 -1.36 -19.35
C PRO A 180 -0.53 -0.15 -20.02
N GLY A 181 0.80 -0.15 -19.96
CA GLY A 181 1.63 0.92 -20.54
C GLY A 181 1.69 2.21 -19.69
N THR A 182 1.05 2.25 -18.52
CA THR A 182 1.09 3.41 -17.61
C THR A 182 2.36 3.45 -16.76
N GLY A 183 2.93 2.29 -16.44
CA GLY A 183 4.10 2.14 -15.57
C GLY A 183 4.03 0.83 -14.79
N ILE A 184 5.00 0.60 -13.91
CA ILE A 184 5.05 -0.58 -13.03
C ILE A 184 4.34 -0.31 -11.70
N CYS A 185 3.79 -1.36 -11.09
CA CYS A 185 2.91 -1.34 -9.93
C CYS A 185 3.44 -0.47 -8.79
N HIS A 186 4.69 -0.69 -8.36
CA HIS A 186 5.28 0.05 -7.23
C HIS A 186 5.62 1.50 -7.57
N GLN A 187 6.01 1.79 -8.80
CA GLN A 187 6.31 3.15 -9.22
C GLN A 187 5.03 3.98 -9.34
N VAL A 188 3.99 3.42 -9.97
CA VAL A 188 2.66 4.04 -10.01
C VAL A 188 2.12 4.23 -8.59
N ASN A 189 2.34 3.27 -7.70
CA ASN A 189 1.96 3.40 -6.30
C ASN A 189 2.68 4.55 -5.59
N LEU A 190 4.01 4.66 -5.76
CA LEU A 190 4.83 5.70 -5.15
C LEU A 190 4.49 7.11 -5.68
N GLU A 191 4.32 7.25 -6.99
CA GLU A 191 4.17 8.56 -7.65
C GLU A 191 2.73 9.06 -7.67
N TYR A 192 1.74 8.16 -7.58
CA TYR A 192 0.35 8.53 -7.85
C TYR A 192 -0.70 7.99 -6.86
N LEU A 193 -0.63 6.72 -6.46
CA LEU A 193 -1.69 6.12 -5.63
C LEU A 193 -1.54 6.46 -4.14
N SER A 194 -0.30 6.67 -3.69
CA SER A 194 0.02 6.91 -2.29
C SER A 194 -0.38 8.31 -1.85
N GLN A 195 -0.97 8.41 -0.66
CA GLN A 195 -1.45 9.70 -0.12
C GLN A 195 -0.68 10.18 1.11
N THR A 196 0.14 9.32 1.72
CA THR A 196 0.78 9.51 3.04
C THR A 196 -0.19 9.63 4.22
N ILE A 197 -1.23 10.45 4.09
CA ILE A 197 -2.35 10.58 5.04
C ILE A 197 -3.64 10.48 4.25
N TRP A 198 -4.53 9.57 4.65
CA TRP A 198 -5.89 9.49 4.15
C TRP A 198 -6.83 10.30 5.03
N THR A 199 -7.91 10.78 4.43
CA THR A 199 -9.05 11.39 5.12
C THR A 199 -10.33 10.73 4.65
N ASP A 200 -11.12 10.21 5.57
CA ASP A 200 -12.42 9.61 5.29
C ASP A 200 -13.45 10.01 6.35
N THR A 201 -14.73 10.02 5.98
CA THR A 201 -15.82 10.35 6.91
C THR A 201 -16.12 9.15 7.79
N ASP A 202 -16.26 9.30 9.11
CA ASP A 202 -16.62 8.19 9.99
C ASP A 202 -18.13 7.92 10.02
N GLN A 203 -18.54 6.85 10.71
CA GLN A 203 -19.94 6.50 10.91
C GLN A 203 -20.77 7.57 11.67
N ASN A 204 -20.11 8.58 12.25
CA ASN A 204 -20.74 9.70 12.95
C ASN A 204 -20.72 11.01 12.12
N GLY A 205 -20.24 10.95 10.88
CA GLY A 205 -20.18 12.11 9.98
C GLY A 205 -18.95 13.01 10.17
N ALA A 206 -17.97 12.63 11.00
CA ALA A 206 -16.75 13.40 11.20
C ALA A 206 -15.64 12.95 10.23
N GLU A 207 -14.89 13.90 9.67
CA GLU A 207 -13.72 13.57 8.84
C GLU A 207 -12.56 13.10 9.73
N VAL A 208 -11.97 11.93 9.43
CA VAL A 208 -10.90 11.29 10.20
C VAL A 208 -9.65 11.19 9.35
N ALA A 209 -8.53 11.70 9.85
CA ALA A 209 -7.22 11.58 9.23
C ALA A 209 -6.43 10.41 9.83
N TYR A 210 -5.79 9.60 8.98
CA TYR A 210 -4.97 8.46 9.40
C TYR A 210 -3.84 8.16 8.40
N PRO A 211 -2.75 7.50 8.83
CA PRO A 211 -1.64 7.15 7.94
C PRO A 211 -2.07 6.27 6.78
N ASP A 212 -1.49 6.53 5.60
CA ASP A 212 -1.58 5.61 4.47
C ASP A 212 -0.79 4.35 4.79
N THR A 213 -1.48 3.21 4.67
CA THR A 213 -0.89 1.89 4.83
C THR A 213 -1.52 0.92 3.85
N LEU A 214 -0.74 -0.05 3.39
CA LEU A 214 -1.24 -1.04 2.45
C LEU A 214 -0.61 -2.41 2.63
N VAL A 215 -1.33 -3.41 2.17
CA VAL A 215 -0.74 -4.66 1.74
C VAL A 215 -0.90 -4.80 0.23
N GLY A 216 0.00 -5.55 -0.40
CA GLY A 216 -0.14 -5.82 -1.82
C GLY A 216 0.21 -7.25 -2.17
N THR A 217 -0.34 -7.74 -3.28
CA THR A 217 -0.07 -9.09 -3.80
C THR A 217 1.25 -9.19 -4.57
N ASP A 218 2.21 -8.35 -4.19
CA ASP A 218 3.53 -8.25 -4.78
C ASP A 218 4.52 -7.93 -3.64
N SER A 219 5.63 -8.68 -3.58
CA SER A 219 6.66 -8.57 -2.54
C SER A 219 7.29 -7.19 -2.44
N HIS A 220 7.44 -6.50 -3.57
CA HIS A 220 8.10 -5.20 -3.69
C HIS A 220 7.16 -4.03 -3.41
N THR A 221 5.93 -4.30 -2.95
CA THR A 221 5.03 -3.30 -2.33
C THR A 221 5.75 -2.47 -1.25
N THR A 222 6.78 -3.06 -0.64
CA THR A 222 7.70 -2.43 0.30
C THR A 222 8.40 -1.17 -0.22
N MET A 223 8.51 -0.94 -1.53
CA MET A 223 9.09 0.28 -2.13
C MET A 223 8.44 1.57 -1.59
N VAL A 224 7.13 1.53 -1.32
CA VAL A 224 6.34 2.67 -0.84
C VAL A 224 6.76 3.16 0.55
N ASN A 225 7.44 2.31 1.33
CA ASN A 225 7.98 2.68 2.64
C ASN A 225 9.00 3.82 2.56
N GLY A 226 9.64 4.01 1.39
CA GLY A 226 10.49 5.17 1.12
C GLY A 226 9.75 6.51 1.16
N LEU A 227 8.43 6.51 0.93
CA LEU A 227 7.54 7.68 0.98
C LEU A 227 6.80 7.80 2.33
N ALA A 228 7.29 7.14 3.39
CA ALA A 228 6.63 7.15 4.70
C ALA A 228 5.21 6.56 4.70
N VAL A 229 4.93 5.63 3.79
CA VAL A 229 3.71 4.83 3.76
C VAL A 229 4.06 3.42 4.19
N LEU A 230 3.43 2.88 5.24
CA LEU A 230 3.75 1.54 5.72
C LEU A 230 3.08 0.49 4.83
N GLY A 231 3.87 -0.31 4.12
CA GLY A 231 3.32 -1.42 3.34
C GLY A 231 4.31 -2.54 3.01
N TRP A 232 3.74 -3.70 2.72
CA TRP A 232 4.47 -4.93 2.42
C TRP A 232 3.66 -5.90 1.55
N GLY A 233 4.35 -6.90 1.00
CA GLY A 233 3.74 -7.95 0.21
C GLY A 233 3.08 -9.04 1.05
N VAL A 234 1.93 -9.52 0.60
CA VAL A 234 1.17 -10.65 1.18
C VAL A 234 0.71 -11.60 0.08
N GLY A 235 0.18 -12.78 0.45
CA GLY A 235 -0.43 -13.69 -0.50
C GLY A 235 -1.78 -13.17 -1.03
N GLY A 236 -2.26 -13.78 -2.11
CA GLY A 236 -3.55 -13.43 -2.72
C GLY A 236 -4.73 -13.54 -1.75
N ILE A 237 -4.75 -14.63 -0.97
CA ILE A 237 -5.81 -14.91 0.02
C ILE A 237 -5.83 -13.84 1.12
N GLU A 238 -4.66 -13.44 1.65
CA GLU A 238 -4.60 -12.37 2.65
C GLU A 238 -5.03 -11.02 2.08
N ALA A 239 -4.68 -10.72 0.83
CA ALA A 239 -5.13 -9.50 0.15
C ALA A 239 -6.65 -9.50 -0.10
N GLU A 240 -7.23 -10.65 -0.47
CA GLU A 240 -8.69 -10.86 -0.60
C GLU A 240 -9.44 -10.71 0.72
N ALA A 241 -8.89 -11.28 1.79
CA ALA A 241 -9.42 -11.10 3.13
C ALA A 241 -9.38 -9.61 3.53
N ALA A 242 -8.24 -8.94 3.30
CA ALA A 242 -8.05 -7.52 3.61
C ALA A 242 -9.00 -6.61 2.81
N MET A 243 -9.20 -6.86 1.51
CA MET A 243 -10.14 -6.06 0.71
C MET A 243 -11.59 -6.24 1.20
N LEU A 244 -11.95 -7.40 1.74
CA LEU A 244 -13.26 -7.66 2.38
C LEU A 244 -13.32 -7.21 3.84
N GLY A 245 -12.35 -6.42 4.31
CA GLY A 245 -12.32 -5.80 5.63
C GLY A 245 -11.89 -6.73 6.77
N GLN A 246 -11.40 -7.94 6.47
CA GLN A 246 -10.80 -8.78 7.49
C GLN A 246 -9.45 -8.22 7.92
N PRO A 247 -9.19 -8.10 9.23
CA PRO A 247 -7.87 -7.71 9.70
C PRO A 247 -6.85 -8.82 9.42
N ILE A 248 -5.61 -8.41 9.17
CA ILE A 248 -4.45 -9.28 9.03
C ILE A 248 -3.90 -9.58 10.41
N SER A 249 -3.84 -10.86 10.75
CA SER A 249 -3.23 -11.33 11.98
C SER A 249 -1.71 -11.27 11.88
N MET A 250 -1.05 -10.61 12.83
CA MET A 250 0.40 -10.56 12.90
C MET A 250 0.91 -10.40 14.32
N LEU A 251 2.14 -10.87 14.60
CA LEU A 251 2.83 -10.51 15.83
C LEU A 251 3.31 -9.05 15.77
N ILE A 252 3.37 -8.36 16.92
CA ILE A 252 4.07 -7.08 17.01
C ILE A 252 5.55 -7.32 16.66
N PRO A 253 6.06 -6.81 15.52
CA PRO A 253 7.34 -7.24 14.99
C PRO A 253 8.50 -6.65 15.80
N GLU A 254 9.63 -7.38 15.83
CA GLU A 254 10.90 -6.77 16.20
C GLU A 254 11.27 -5.71 15.14
N VAL A 255 11.93 -4.62 15.57
CA VAL A 255 12.39 -3.57 14.66
C VAL A 255 13.91 -3.44 14.74
N VAL A 256 14.58 -3.63 13.61
CA VAL A 256 16.01 -3.44 13.45
C VAL A 256 16.29 -2.04 12.92
N GLY A 257 16.89 -1.19 13.75
CA GLY A 257 17.31 0.14 13.33
C GLY A 257 18.56 0.09 12.45
N PHE A 258 18.49 0.64 11.24
CA PHE A 258 19.62 0.78 10.32
C PHE A 258 20.06 2.25 10.24
N LYS A 259 21.21 2.57 10.83
CA LYS A 259 21.73 3.95 10.85
C LYS A 259 22.53 4.28 9.60
N LEU A 260 22.08 5.28 8.84
CA LEU A 260 22.80 5.89 7.74
C LEU A 260 23.53 7.14 8.22
N THR A 261 24.84 7.22 7.92
CA THR A 261 25.72 8.35 8.29
C THR A 261 26.54 8.79 7.10
N GLY A 262 27.05 10.02 7.13
CA GLY A 262 27.88 10.56 6.05
C GLY A 262 27.10 10.87 4.77
N GLN A 263 27.79 10.81 3.63
CA GLN A 263 27.26 11.14 2.31
C GLN A 263 27.77 10.16 1.25
N MET A 264 27.02 9.98 0.17
CA MET A 264 27.42 9.16 -0.97
C MET A 264 28.71 9.72 -1.59
N SER A 265 29.66 8.84 -1.90
CA SER A 265 30.88 9.21 -2.61
C SER A 265 30.57 9.56 -4.06
N GLU A 266 31.32 10.48 -4.65
CA GLU A 266 31.18 10.79 -6.07
C GLU A 266 31.34 9.51 -6.92
N GLY A 267 30.47 9.36 -7.93
CA GLY A 267 30.42 8.18 -8.80
C GLY A 267 29.65 6.99 -8.23
N THR A 268 29.19 7.02 -6.97
CA THR A 268 28.31 5.98 -6.42
C THR A 268 26.85 6.23 -6.76
N THR A 269 26.10 5.16 -6.98
CA THR A 269 24.68 5.17 -7.36
C THR A 269 23.79 4.63 -6.25
N ALA A 270 22.48 4.86 -6.36
CA ALA A 270 21.48 4.23 -5.48
C ALA A 270 21.59 2.69 -5.47
N THR A 271 21.96 2.10 -6.63
CA THR A 271 22.18 0.66 -6.78
C THR A 271 23.34 0.17 -5.91
N ASP A 272 24.47 0.89 -5.91
CA ASP A 272 25.63 0.51 -5.08
C ASP A 272 25.28 0.54 -3.59
N LEU A 273 24.54 1.58 -3.18
CA LEU A 273 24.06 1.73 -1.80
C LEU A 273 23.13 0.58 -1.42
N VAL A 274 22.11 0.29 -2.22
CA VAL A 274 21.13 -0.74 -1.85
C VAL A 274 21.76 -2.13 -1.82
N LEU A 275 22.66 -2.46 -2.75
CA LEU A 275 23.35 -3.76 -2.72
C LEU A 275 24.22 -3.91 -1.47
N LYS A 276 24.86 -2.83 -1.00
CA LYS A 276 25.59 -2.84 0.27
C LYS A 276 24.65 -3.04 1.47
N VAL A 277 23.52 -2.34 1.50
CA VAL A 277 22.49 -2.48 2.54
C VAL A 277 21.94 -3.91 2.58
N VAL A 278 21.62 -4.49 1.42
CA VAL A 278 21.14 -5.88 1.28
C VAL A 278 22.17 -6.85 1.85
N ALA A 279 23.43 -6.71 1.48
CA ALA A 279 24.50 -7.59 1.98
C ALA A 279 24.60 -7.53 3.52
N MET A 280 24.59 -6.33 4.10
CA MET A 280 24.67 -6.13 5.55
C MET A 280 23.45 -6.67 6.30
N LEU A 281 22.24 -6.46 5.76
CA LEU A 281 20.99 -6.92 6.39
C LEU A 281 20.83 -8.44 6.28
N ARG A 282 21.27 -9.05 5.18
CA ARG A 282 21.34 -10.52 5.04
C ARG A 282 22.26 -11.13 6.09
N GLU A 283 23.47 -10.58 6.25
CA GLU A 283 24.43 -11.03 7.27
C GLU A 283 23.86 -10.86 8.70
N LYS A 284 23.11 -9.78 8.94
CA LYS A 284 22.46 -9.52 10.24
C LYS A 284 21.32 -10.49 10.56
N GLY A 285 20.62 -11.01 9.55
CA GLY A 285 19.46 -11.89 9.71
C GLY A 285 18.21 -11.16 10.18
N VAL A 286 17.49 -10.55 9.25
CA VAL A 286 16.28 -9.73 9.52
C VAL A 286 14.97 -10.36 9.05
N VAL A 287 14.96 -11.69 8.85
CA VAL A 287 13.78 -12.42 8.39
C VAL A 287 12.60 -12.23 9.34
N GLY A 288 11.46 -11.79 8.81
CA GLY A 288 10.22 -11.58 9.58
C GLY A 288 10.26 -10.38 10.53
N LYS A 289 11.26 -9.51 10.41
CA LYS A 289 11.42 -8.29 11.21
C LYS A 289 11.12 -7.05 10.37
N PHE A 290 10.81 -5.96 11.04
CA PHE A 290 10.80 -4.65 10.40
C PHE A 290 12.23 -4.09 10.41
N VAL A 291 12.60 -3.38 9.35
CA VAL A 291 13.81 -2.55 9.31
C VAL A 291 13.38 -1.09 9.30
N GLU A 292 13.97 -0.28 10.18
CA GLU A 292 13.74 1.17 10.20
C GLU A 292 15.05 1.93 9.95
N PHE A 293 15.09 2.65 8.83
CA PHE A 293 16.24 3.48 8.46
C PHE A 293 16.20 4.82 9.19
N TYR A 294 17.33 5.24 9.75
CA TYR A 294 17.45 6.50 10.49
C TYR A 294 18.86 7.09 10.37
N GLY A 295 19.06 8.31 10.89
CA GLY A 295 20.35 8.99 10.91
C GLY A 295 20.52 10.06 9.84
N GLU A 296 21.59 10.86 9.97
CA GLU A 296 21.85 12.04 9.13
C GLU A 296 22.01 11.73 7.64
N GLY A 297 22.46 10.51 7.30
CA GLY A 297 22.64 10.11 5.91
C GLY A 297 21.30 9.99 5.18
N LEU A 298 20.24 9.60 5.89
CA LEU A 298 18.89 9.47 5.32
C LEU A 298 18.35 10.82 4.84
N ASP A 299 18.63 11.91 5.58
CA ASP A 299 18.18 13.26 5.25
C ASP A 299 18.77 13.77 3.92
N ARG A 300 19.89 13.18 3.48
CA ARG A 300 20.58 13.55 2.23
C ARG A 300 20.16 12.70 1.04
N LEU A 301 19.48 11.57 1.26
CA LEU A 301 19.02 10.71 0.18
C LEU A 301 17.76 11.29 -0.49
N PRO A 302 17.72 11.39 -1.82
CA PRO A 302 16.48 11.63 -2.57
C PRO A 302 15.42 10.54 -2.30
N LEU A 303 14.14 10.85 -2.58
CA LEU A 303 13.07 9.87 -2.44
C LEU A 303 13.30 8.62 -3.30
N ALA A 304 13.83 8.77 -4.51
CA ALA A 304 14.11 7.64 -5.40
C ALA A 304 15.04 6.63 -4.74
N ASP A 305 16.19 7.08 -4.21
CA ASP A 305 17.17 6.22 -3.53
C ASP A 305 16.58 5.56 -2.27
N ARG A 306 15.77 6.32 -1.54
CA ARG A 306 15.02 5.85 -0.38
C ARG A 306 14.03 4.73 -0.74
N ALA A 307 13.30 4.89 -1.85
CA ALA A 307 12.41 3.89 -2.38
C ALA A 307 13.19 2.68 -2.92
N THR A 308 14.35 2.86 -3.55
CA THR A 308 15.24 1.77 -3.99
C THR A 308 15.68 0.89 -2.82
N ILE A 309 16.07 1.50 -1.69
CA ILE A 309 16.44 0.75 -0.47
C ILE A 309 15.25 -0.04 0.07
N ALA A 310 14.08 0.59 0.13
CA ALA A 310 12.87 -0.01 0.66
C ALA A 310 12.33 -1.14 -0.22
N ASN A 311 12.43 -0.97 -1.55
CA ASN A 311 12.02 -1.95 -2.56
C ASN A 311 12.71 -3.29 -2.35
N MET A 312 13.99 -3.28 -1.97
CA MET A 312 14.80 -4.49 -1.81
C MET A 312 14.56 -5.25 -0.49
N ALA A 313 13.52 -4.90 0.27
CA ALA A 313 13.18 -5.57 1.52
C ALA A 313 12.99 -7.09 1.42
N PRO A 314 12.28 -7.61 0.40
CA PRO A 314 12.19 -9.05 0.18
C PRO A 314 13.56 -9.69 0.00
N GLU A 315 14.50 -9.02 -0.68
CA GLU A 315 15.83 -9.55 -0.92
C GLU A 315 16.66 -9.72 0.35
N TYR A 316 16.49 -8.90 1.38
CA TYR A 316 17.13 -9.12 2.70
C TYR A 316 16.21 -9.80 3.74
N GLY A 317 15.01 -10.20 3.34
CA GLY A 317 14.08 -11.00 4.14
C GLY A 317 13.23 -10.21 5.15
N ALA A 318 13.36 -8.89 5.19
CA ALA A 318 12.53 -8.08 6.09
C ALA A 318 11.07 -8.07 5.62
N THR A 319 10.13 -7.98 6.56
CA THR A 319 8.71 -7.81 6.22
C THR A 319 8.47 -6.45 5.59
N CYS A 320 9.08 -5.40 6.13
CA CYS A 320 9.05 -4.05 5.54
C CYS A 320 10.31 -3.26 5.89
N ALA A 321 10.48 -2.12 5.21
CA ALA A 321 11.67 -1.27 5.29
C ALA A 321 11.29 0.20 5.43
N ALA A 322 10.85 0.59 6.62
CA ALA A 322 10.32 1.91 6.94
C ALA A 322 11.42 2.95 7.15
N GLN A 323 11.04 4.22 7.07
CA GLN A 323 11.93 5.35 7.33
C GLN A 323 11.48 6.11 8.57
N ALA A 324 12.42 6.34 9.50
CA ALA A 324 12.17 7.08 10.73
C ALA A 324 11.75 8.53 10.47
N ALA A 325 12.14 9.09 9.31
CA ALA A 325 11.75 10.41 8.86
C ALA A 325 10.46 10.33 8.02
N MET A 326 9.30 10.33 8.68
CA MET A 326 8.04 10.74 8.04
C MET A 326 8.03 12.25 7.79
N LYS A 327 9.06 12.78 7.11
CA LYS A 327 9.05 14.19 6.66
C LYS A 327 8.13 14.25 5.44
N PRO A 328 7.10 15.12 5.44
CA PRO A 328 6.18 15.23 4.31
C PRO A 328 6.97 15.57 3.05
N VAL A 329 6.93 14.69 2.05
CA VAL A 329 7.47 14.95 0.72
C VAL A 329 6.49 15.87 0.01
N SER A 330 6.62 17.17 0.22
CA SER A 330 5.72 18.19 -0.32
C SER A 330 5.74 18.33 -1.85
N ILE A 331 6.65 17.63 -2.54
CA ILE A 331 7.00 17.91 -3.94
C ILE A 331 6.38 16.93 -4.95
N LEU A 332 5.90 15.75 -4.55
CA LEU A 332 5.49 14.70 -5.51
C LEU A 332 3.99 14.37 -5.56
N LEU A 333 3.19 14.80 -4.58
CA LEU A 333 1.75 14.50 -4.55
C LEU A 333 0.95 15.48 -5.41
N LYS A 334 1.14 15.46 -6.74
CA LYS A 334 0.14 16.03 -7.66
C LYS A 334 -0.88 14.94 -7.97
N PRO A 335 -2.16 15.07 -7.57
CA PRO A 335 -3.18 14.10 -7.95
C PRO A 335 -3.33 14.11 -9.47
N MET A 336 -3.41 12.95 -10.12
CA MET A 336 -3.93 12.87 -11.49
C MET A 336 -5.30 13.56 -11.53
N PRO A 337 -5.61 14.26 -12.63
CA PRO A 337 -7.00 14.53 -12.95
C PRO A 337 -7.75 13.19 -13.02
N ARG A 338 -8.87 13.07 -12.29
CA ARG A 338 -9.78 11.90 -12.26
C ARG A 338 -10.19 11.37 -13.66
N LYS A 339 -9.87 12.08 -14.75
CA LYS A 339 -10.16 11.73 -16.14
C LYS A 339 -9.19 10.71 -16.79
N MET A 340 -7.98 10.47 -16.28
CA MET A 340 -7.10 9.45 -16.90
C MET A 340 -7.42 8.02 -16.49
N ALA A 341 -8.14 7.80 -15.38
CA ALA A 341 -8.67 6.48 -15.00
C ALA A 341 -9.86 6.03 -15.86
N SER A 342 -10.47 6.93 -16.64
CA SER A 342 -11.44 6.56 -17.68
C SER A 342 -10.71 6.40 -19.01
N GLY A 343 -9.95 5.30 -19.15
CA GLY A 343 -9.42 4.83 -20.43
C GLY A 343 -10.56 4.35 -21.33
N ALA A 344 -11.43 5.27 -21.76
CA ALA A 344 -12.21 5.10 -22.96
C ALA A 344 -11.29 5.39 -24.14
N ALA A 345 -10.40 4.43 -24.48
CA ALA A 345 -9.97 4.33 -25.86
C ALA A 345 -11.22 3.94 -26.66
N PRO A 346 -11.69 4.75 -27.63
CA PRO A 346 -12.75 4.30 -28.51
C PRO A 346 -12.21 3.09 -29.26
N ILE A 347 -12.90 1.96 -29.15
CA ILE A 347 -12.72 0.83 -30.05
C ILE A 347 -13.01 1.38 -31.45
N MET A 348 -11.97 1.68 -32.23
CA MET A 348 -12.18 1.96 -33.64
C MET A 348 -12.59 0.65 -34.31
N PRO A 349 -13.74 0.60 -35.02
CA PRO A 349 -14.08 -0.55 -35.80
C PRO A 349 -13.04 -0.73 -36.92
N PRO A 350 -12.82 -1.96 -37.42
CA PRO A 350 -11.85 -2.19 -38.48
C PRO A 350 -12.26 -1.36 -39.70
N SER A 351 -11.48 -0.33 -40.02
CA SER A 351 -11.72 0.49 -41.19
C SER A 351 -11.51 -0.39 -42.42
N THR A 352 -12.60 -0.63 -43.14
CA THR A 352 -12.62 -1.09 -44.52
C THR A 352 -11.65 -0.25 -45.33
N GLN A 353 -10.55 -0.88 -45.78
CA GLN A 353 -9.67 -0.30 -46.79
C GLN A 353 -10.48 -0.06 -48.07
N THR A 354 -10.92 1.18 -48.27
CA THR A 354 -11.24 1.67 -49.60
C THR A 354 -9.93 2.19 -50.20
N ARG A 355 -9.42 1.45 -51.18
CA ARG A 355 -8.37 1.90 -52.09
C ARG A 355 -8.82 3.22 -52.72
N SER A 356 -8.07 4.30 -52.51
CA SER A 356 -8.02 5.41 -53.47
C SER A 356 -6.64 5.43 -54.09
N THR A 357 -6.59 5.02 -55.35
CA THR A 357 -5.63 5.50 -56.34
C THR A 357 -5.42 7.01 -56.24
N LEU A 358 -4.19 7.49 -56.40
CA LEU A 358 -3.83 8.53 -57.39
C LEU A 358 -2.32 8.82 -57.38
N THR A 359 -1.77 8.72 -58.60
CA THR A 359 -0.58 9.37 -59.20
C THR A 359 0.79 9.19 -58.56
#